data_AF-A0A0G1SH04-F1
#
_entry.id   AF-A0A0G1SH04-F1
#
_cell.length_a   1.000
_cell.length_b   1.000
_cell.length_c   1.000
_cell.angle_alpha   90.00
_cell.angle_beta   90.00
_cell.angle_gamma   90.00
#
_symmetry.space_group_name_H-M   'P 1'
#
loop_
_entity.id
_entity.type
_entity.pdbx_description
1 polymer ?
#
loop_
_entity_poly.entity_id
_entity_poly.type
_entity_poly.pdbx_seq_one_letter_code
_entity_poly.pdbx_strand_id
1 'polypeptide(L)'
;MPKIKHIKDGKGTCIPLRVTRRLRNKLKSPRILVKCGCCNQSLEIYYDERPTGNSHRDSLEINGVNGTVDQWRQVLLPFLKVRR
;
A
#
# COMPACT_ATOMS: atom_id res chain seq x y z
N MET A 1 15.56 10.43 7.57
CA MET A 1 15.14 9.43 6.56
C MET A 1 13.83 8.78 7.00
N PRO A 2 12.87 8.50 6.11
CA PRO A 2 11.65 7.77 6.48
C PRO A 2 11.98 6.37 7.01
N LYS A 3 11.37 5.99 8.13
CA LYS A 3 11.61 4.70 8.79
C LYS A 3 11.10 3.55 7.90
N ILE A 4 11.98 2.60 7.60
CA ILE A 4 11.63 1.36 6.90
C ILE A 4 11.08 0.36 7.92
N LYS A 5 9.90 -0.18 7.65
CA LYS A 5 9.30 -1.30 8.37
C LYS A 5 9.52 -2.58 7.56
N HIS A 6 9.99 -3.63 8.22
CA HIS A 6 10.12 -4.95 7.61
C HIS A 6 8.88 -5.78 7.97
N ILE A 7 8.06 -6.12 6.98
CA ILE A 7 6.84 -6.92 7.17
C ILE A 7 7.21 -8.38 6.94
N LYS A 8 7.31 -9.13 8.02
CA LYS A 8 7.62 -10.57 8.02
C LYS A 8 6.36 -11.38 7.71
N ASP A 9 6.53 -12.54 7.11
CA ASP A 9 5.47 -13.56 7.06
C ASP A 9 5.28 -14.19 8.45
N GLY A 10 4.12 -14.78 8.70
CA GLY A 10 3.80 -15.37 10.01
C GLY A 10 4.73 -16.53 10.40
N LYS A 11 5.40 -17.17 9.43
CA LYS A 11 6.33 -18.28 9.64
C LYS A 11 7.81 -17.85 9.63
N GLY A 12 8.13 -16.61 9.27
CA GLY A 12 9.50 -16.11 9.17
C GLY A 12 10.34 -16.74 8.06
N THR A 13 9.71 -17.40 7.09
CA THR A 13 10.38 -18.19 6.05
C THR A 13 10.76 -17.38 4.82
N CYS A 14 10.06 -16.26 4.58
CA CYS A 14 10.29 -15.39 3.44
C CYS A 14 11.08 -14.13 3.83
N ILE A 15 11.90 -13.63 2.91
CA ILE A 15 12.59 -12.35 3.10
C ILE A 15 11.51 -11.24 3.24
N PRO A 16 11.52 -10.46 4.33
CA PRO A 16 10.45 -9.50 4.62
C PRO A 16 10.26 -8.44 3.54
N LEU A 17 9.02 -8.04 3.30
CA LEU A 17 8.74 -6.85 2.51
C LEU A 17 9.28 -5.61 3.22
N ARG A 18 9.90 -4.69 2.47
CA ARG A 18 10.42 -3.43 2.99
C ARG A 18 9.40 -2.33 2.70
N VAL A 19 8.73 -1.86 3.74
CA VAL A 19 7.62 -0.90 3.63
C VAL A 19 8.03 0.44 4.20
N THR A 20 7.85 1.51 3.42
CA THR A 20 8.13 2.87 3.86
C THR A 20 6.92 3.76 3.61
N ARG A 21 6.39 4.40 4.66
CA ARG A 21 5.38 5.46 4.49
C ARG A 21 6.09 6.75 4.08
N ARG A 22 5.62 7.36 2.99
CA ARG A 22 6.11 8.64 2.49
C ARG A 22 4.98 9.66 2.64
N LEU A 23 5.25 10.73 3.37
CA LEU A 23 4.33 11.86 3.47
C LEU A 23 4.24 12.60 2.13
N ARG A 24 3.18 13.37 1.96
CA ARG A 24 3.01 14.32 0.86
C ARG A 24 4.25 15.21 0.73
N ASN A 25 4.64 15.52 -0.50
CA ASN A 25 5.54 16.62 -0.81
C ASN A 25 4.96 17.49 -1.94
N LYS A 26 5.69 18.51 -2.40
CA LYS A 26 5.23 19.43 -3.45
C LYS A 26 4.86 18.75 -4.77
N LEU A 27 5.48 17.60 -5.09
CA LEU A 27 5.35 16.92 -6.38
C LEU A 27 4.56 15.60 -6.30
N LYS A 28 4.47 14.99 -5.12
CA LYS A 28 3.90 13.66 -4.93
C LYS A 28 2.93 13.63 -3.76
N SER A 29 1.77 13.02 -4.01
CA SER A 29 0.80 12.65 -2.99
C SER A 29 1.39 11.69 -1.94
N PRO A 30 0.78 11.62 -0.74
CA PRO A 30 1.21 10.67 0.27
C PRO A 30 1.04 9.24 -0.24
N ARG A 31 1.98 8.36 0.12
CA ARG A 31 2.05 7.01 -0.43
C ARG A 31 2.77 6.02 0.46
N ILE A 32 2.51 4.75 0.24
CA ILE A 32 3.26 3.63 0.79
C ILE A 32 4.16 3.08 -0.32
N LEU A 33 5.46 3.04 -0.06
CA LEU A 33 6.42 2.35 -0.92
C LEU A 33 6.64 0.94 -0.37
N VAL A 34 6.26 -0.07 -1.14
CA VAL A 34 6.51 -1.48 -0.84
C VAL A 34 7.64 -1.94 -1.75
N LYS A 35 8.73 -2.46 -1.18
CA LYS A 35 9.82 -3.08 -1.94
C LYS A 35 9.92 -4.56 -1.62
N CYS A 36 10.29 -5.36 -2.62
CA CYS A 36 10.69 -6.74 -2.42
C CYS A 36 11.84 -6.82 -1.41
N GLY A 37 11.84 -7.87 -0.59
CA GLY A 37 12.94 -8.15 0.32
C GLY A 37 14.21 -8.58 -0.42
N CYS A 38 14.05 -9.33 -1.51
CA CYS A 38 15.14 -9.98 -2.25
C CYS A 38 15.68 -9.18 -3.44
N CYS A 39 14.94 -8.19 -3.95
CA CYS A 39 15.31 -7.47 -5.18
C CYS A 39 14.91 -5.99 -5.12
N ASN A 40 15.22 -5.26 -6.20
CA ASN A 40 14.98 -3.82 -6.30
C ASN A 40 13.59 -3.45 -6.82
N GLN A 41 12.72 -4.43 -7.11
CA GLN A 41 11.34 -4.16 -7.51
C GLN A 41 10.56 -3.46 -6.39
N SER A 42 9.65 -2.58 -6.81
CA SER A 42 8.85 -1.78 -5.90
C SER A 42 7.48 -1.43 -6.46
N LEU A 43 6.52 -1.28 -5.55
CA LEU A 43 5.18 -0.79 -5.78
C LEU A 43 4.95 0.47 -4.94
N GLU A 44 4.37 1.51 -5.54
CA GLU A 44 3.86 2.68 -4.83
C GLU A 44 2.34 2.60 -4.76
N ILE A 45 1.79 2.76 -3.55
CA ILE A 45 0.35 2.82 -3.27
C ILE A 45 0.05 4.22 -2.78
N TYR A 46 -0.65 5.01 -3.59
CA TYR A 46 -1.06 6.36 -3.22
C TYR A 46 -2.43 6.32 -2.54
N TYR A 47 -2.65 7.22 -1.59
CA TYR A 47 -3.90 7.35 -0.86
C TYR A 47 -4.23 8.83 -0.67
N ASP A 48 -5.50 9.15 -0.45
CA ASP A 48 -5.88 10.49 -0.02
C ASP A 48 -5.78 10.61 1.52
N GLU A 49 -5.28 11.74 1.98
CA GLU A 49 -5.19 12.10 3.42
C GLU A 49 -6.11 13.27 3.76
N ARG A 50 -6.77 13.88 2.76
CA ARG A 50 -7.62 15.05 3.01
C ARG A 50 -8.85 14.60 3.82
N PRO A 51 -9.26 15.38 4.84
CA PRO A 51 -10.59 15.30 5.44
C PRO A 51 -11.59 16.08 4.60
N THR A 52 -12.79 15.54 4.48
CA THR A 52 -13.62 15.72 3.30
C THR A 52 -15.07 15.55 3.69
N GLY A 53 -15.90 16.58 3.50
CA GLY A 53 -17.33 16.53 3.79
C GLY A 53 -18.17 15.64 2.87
N ASN A 54 -17.55 14.83 2.00
CA ASN A 54 -18.24 14.01 1.01
C ASN A 54 -17.90 12.53 1.24
N SER A 55 -18.91 11.67 1.15
CA SER A 55 -18.90 10.24 1.51
C SER A 55 -18.09 9.32 0.57
N HIS A 56 -17.50 9.86 -0.51
CA HIS A 56 -16.84 9.08 -1.57
C HIS A 56 -15.30 9.08 -1.52
N ARG A 57 -14.66 9.38 -0.38
CA ARG A 57 -13.25 9.85 -0.36
C ARG A 57 -12.18 8.89 0.18
N ASP A 58 -12.47 7.61 0.26
CA ASP A 58 -11.45 6.59 0.49
C ASP A 58 -11.03 5.98 -0.86
N SER A 59 -10.05 6.58 -1.54
CA SER A 59 -9.50 6.05 -2.81
C SER A 59 -8.03 5.68 -2.68
N LEU A 60 -7.65 4.60 -3.36
CA LEU A 60 -6.26 4.19 -3.52
C LEU A 60 -5.89 4.19 -4.99
N GLU A 61 -4.66 4.60 -5.27
CA GLU A 61 -4.01 4.35 -6.55
C GLU A 61 -2.99 3.23 -6.37
N ILE A 62 -3.14 2.15 -7.12
CA ILE A 62 -2.18 1.05 -7.17
C ILE A 62 -1.74 0.88 -8.61
N ASN A 63 -0.44 1.07 -8.87
CA ASN A 63 0.16 0.92 -10.20
C ASN A 63 -0.55 1.77 -11.30
N GLY A 64 -0.89 3.02 -10.99
CA GLY A 64 -1.55 3.94 -11.92
C GLY A 64 -3.07 3.75 -12.07
N VAL A 65 -3.65 2.73 -11.42
CA VAL A 65 -5.10 2.49 -11.42
C VAL A 65 -5.71 3.10 -10.17
N ASN A 66 -6.68 3.98 -10.34
CA ASN A 66 -7.43 4.59 -9.25
C ASN A 66 -8.73 3.83 -8.98
N GLY A 67 -9.06 3.62 -7.71
CA GLY A 67 -10.29 2.97 -7.28
C GLY A 67 -10.61 3.29 -5.83
N THR A 68 -11.88 3.15 -5.44
CA THR A 68 -12.27 3.28 -4.03
C THR A 68 -11.68 2.13 -3.21
N VAL A 69 -11.52 2.32 -1.90
CA VAL A 69 -11.07 1.28 -0.98
C VAL A 69 -12.02 0.08 -1.05
N ASP A 70 -13.33 0.28 -1.23
CA ASP A 70 -14.29 -0.81 -1.37
C ASP A 70 -14.11 -1.60 -2.67
N GLN A 71 -13.79 -0.93 -3.79
CA GLN A 71 -13.43 -1.62 -5.03
C GLN A 71 -12.15 -2.43 -4.85
N TRP A 72 -11.12 -1.84 -4.24
CA TRP A 72 -9.87 -2.55 -3.96
C TRP A 72 -10.05 -3.72 -3.00
N ARG A 73 -10.94 -3.60 -2.00
CA ARG A 73 -11.32 -4.72 -1.13
C ARG A 73 -11.94 -5.85 -1.95
N GLN A 74 -12.88 -5.56 -2.84
CA GLN A 74 -13.49 -6.57 -3.69
C GLN A 74 -12.47 -7.26 -4.61
N VAL A 75 -11.48 -6.53 -5.13
CA VAL A 75 -10.42 -7.08 -5.98
C VAL A 75 -9.41 -7.92 -5.18
N LEU A 76 -8.92 -7.42 -4.05
CA LEU A 76 -7.78 -8.02 -3.34
C LEU A 76 -8.20 -9.07 -2.32
N LEU A 77 -9.31 -8.87 -1.59
CA LEU A 77 -9.73 -9.79 -0.52
C LEU A 77 -9.95 -11.23 -0.97
N PRO A 78 -10.48 -11.55 -2.17
CA PRO A 78 -10.59 -12.92 -2.63
C PRO A 78 -9.26 -13.69 -2.61
N PHE A 79 -8.14 -13.00 -2.87
CA PHE A 79 -6.80 -13.58 -2.85
C PHE A 79 -6.16 -13.60 -1.46
N LEU A 80 -6.63 -12.75 -0.55
CA LEU A 80 -6.14 -12.67 0.82
C LEU A 80 -6.88 -13.62 1.78
N LYS A 81 -8.02 -14.18 1.35
CA LYS A 81 -8.73 -15.23 2.07
C LYS A 81 -8.15 -16.60 1.74
N VAL A 82 -7.05 -16.94 2.42
CA VAL A 82 -6.64 -18.34 2.63
C VAL A 82 -6.26 -18.52 4.10
N ARG A 83 -7.14 -19.18 4.85
CA ARG A 83 -6.75 -20.01 5.99
C ARG A 83 -7.07 -21.46 5.62
N ARG A 84 -6.04 -22.21 5.24
CA ARG A 84 -5.87 -23.60 5.66
C ARG A 84 -4.46 -23.70 6.21
#